data_AF-A0AAU9TA57-F1
#
_entry.id   AF-A0AAU9TA57-F1
#
_cell.length_a   1.000
_cell.length_b   1.000
_cell.length_c   1.000
_cell.angle_alpha   90.00
_cell.angle_beta   90.00
_cell.angle_gamma   90.00
#
_symmetry.space_group_name_H-M   'P 1'
#
loop_
_entity.id
_entity.type
_entity.pdbx_description
1 polymer ?
#
loop_
_entity_poly.entity_id
_entity_poly.type
_entity_poly.pdbx_seq_one_letter_code
_entity_poly.pdbx_strand_id
1 'polypeptide(L)'
;MADKENRRKCFKCSSSPVEDGVKLFRFPNPGTRNLFRCESWARYVFPDRNCTIEVQKKLYSEHRMLCQRHFKDEDFADGDKKCLLRTAIPCDKLKKTSKCKNYQKKSPTFAILLQGQIKNSKCHLRGRRWSKEEIITALRIFKRSPTCYRLLRRLFTLPSPSTLKNILNKQFAISEVYETIVPFSVRLNEPMFKTLRKFVNTQKHCGNEYILMFDEMSMKKKNINYECKCLAEGLQDHSTQGRSGLIASYALVFMIGGIRKKVKQLIAHYFSSGFATADRLAVLIKEVLHQFYKAGVNIAVTVCYMDGVNGRALSILGASTEHPYITMENRKIVVMLTHHIYSNALETCF
;
A
#
# COMPACT_ATOMS: atom_id res chain seq x y z
N MET A 1 -22.41 49.84 37.11
CA MET A 1 -22.46 48.79 38.15
C MET A 1 -22.72 47.37 37.61
N ALA A 2 -23.22 47.20 36.37
CA ALA A 2 -23.52 45.88 35.76
C ALA A 2 -22.30 44.99 35.42
N ASP A 3 -21.08 45.53 35.32
CA ASP A 3 -19.91 44.78 34.82
C ASP A 3 -19.11 44.01 35.91
N LYS A 4 -19.46 44.20 37.20
CA LYS A 4 -18.85 43.43 38.31
C LYS A 4 -19.57 42.09 38.56
N GLU A 5 -20.85 42.02 38.25
CA GLU A 5 -21.70 40.85 38.51
C GLU A 5 -21.43 39.70 37.52
N ASN A 6 -21.05 40.04 36.29
CA ASN A 6 -20.72 39.08 35.24
C ASN A 6 -19.30 38.47 35.35
N ARG A 7 -18.48 38.93 36.31
CA ARG A 7 -17.09 38.42 36.51
C ARG A 7 -17.02 37.18 37.40
N ARG A 8 -18.13 36.79 38.04
CA ARG A 8 -18.23 35.60 38.91
C ARG A 8 -19.13 34.51 38.33
N LYS A 9 -19.29 34.50 37.00
CA LYS A 9 -20.04 33.48 36.27
C LYS A 9 -19.13 32.78 35.26
N CYS A 10 -19.44 31.52 34.95
CA CYS A 10 -18.73 30.78 33.93
C CYS A 10 -18.96 31.43 32.57
N PHE A 11 -17.88 31.71 31.84
CA PHE A 11 -17.96 32.42 30.57
C PHE A 11 -18.62 31.61 29.43
N LYS A 12 -18.77 30.28 29.58
CA LYS A 12 -19.39 29.41 28.58
C LYS A 12 -20.85 29.04 28.90
N CYS A 13 -21.13 28.65 30.15
CA CYS A 13 -22.45 28.16 30.57
C CYS A 13 -23.17 29.09 31.57
N SER A 14 -22.57 30.23 31.93
CA SER A 14 -23.14 31.21 32.86
C SER A 14 -23.35 30.73 34.30
N SER A 15 -22.98 29.49 34.65
CA SER A 15 -23.07 28.97 36.02
C SER A 15 -22.28 29.79 37.03
N SER A 16 -22.84 29.95 38.22
CA SER A 16 -22.24 30.74 39.32
C SER A 16 -21.94 29.87 40.54
N PRO A 17 -20.88 30.15 41.32
CA PRO A 17 -20.61 29.39 42.55
C PRO A 17 -21.73 29.47 43.60
N VAL A 18 -22.48 30.58 43.61
CA VAL A 18 -23.53 30.85 44.59
C VAL A 18 -24.81 30.08 44.26
N GLU A 19 -25.21 30.04 42.98
CA GLU A 19 -26.47 29.40 42.56
C GLU A 19 -26.27 27.90 42.27
N ASP A 20 -25.12 27.51 41.68
CA ASP A 20 -24.88 26.16 41.16
C ASP A 20 -23.89 25.32 42.00
N GLY A 21 -23.27 25.91 43.04
CA GLY A 21 -22.24 25.23 43.83
C GLY A 21 -20.98 24.84 43.04
N VAL A 22 -20.70 25.50 41.91
CA VAL A 22 -19.57 25.15 41.03
C VAL A 22 -18.30 25.94 41.37
N LYS A 23 -17.14 25.29 41.20
CA LYS A 23 -15.84 25.98 41.25
C LYS A 23 -15.50 26.59 39.89
N LEU A 24 -14.90 27.77 39.92
CA LEU A 24 -14.48 28.54 38.75
C LEU A 24 -12.96 28.58 38.64
N PHE A 25 -12.44 28.42 37.42
CA PHE A 25 -11.02 28.46 37.10
C PHE A 25 -10.74 29.55 36.08
N ARG A 26 -9.75 30.40 36.38
CA ARG A 26 -9.34 31.50 35.51
C ARG A 26 -8.65 30.96 34.26
N PHE A 27 -8.85 31.68 33.16
CA PHE A 27 -8.02 31.47 31.97
C PHE A 27 -6.53 31.54 32.34
N PRO A 28 -5.68 30.66 31.76
CA PRO A 28 -4.25 30.67 32.03
C PRO A 28 -3.58 31.94 31.48
N ASN A 29 -2.55 32.41 32.18
CA ASN A 29 -1.76 33.55 31.72
C ASN A 29 -0.97 33.17 30.45
N PRO A 30 -1.14 33.88 29.32
CA PRO A 30 -0.38 33.64 28.11
C PRO A 30 1.13 33.89 28.34
N GLY A 31 1.90 32.82 28.22
CA GLY A 31 3.36 32.84 28.32
C GLY A 31 3.96 31.69 27.51
N THR A 32 5.28 31.70 27.31
CA THR A 32 6.00 30.73 26.45
C THR A 32 5.72 29.28 26.80
N ARG A 33 5.51 28.96 28.09
CA ARG A 33 5.21 27.60 28.57
C ARG A 33 3.73 27.22 28.56
N ASN A 34 2.81 28.16 28.32
CA ASN A 34 1.36 27.96 28.40
C ASN A 34 0.63 28.19 27.07
N LEU A 35 1.35 28.49 25.98
CA LEU A 35 0.78 28.92 24.69
C LEU A 35 -0.31 27.96 24.18
N PHE A 36 0.00 26.65 24.13
CA PHE A 36 -0.93 25.62 23.69
C PHE A 36 -2.19 25.52 24.57
N ARG A 37 -2.02 25.65 25.89
CA ARG A 37 -3.14 25.61 26.86
C ARG A 37 -4.06 26.83 26.69
N CYS A 38 -3.47 28.02 26.56
CA CYS A 38 -4.22 29.26 26.38
C CYS A 38 -5.02 29.26 25.08
N GLU A 39 -4.39 28.79 24.00
CA GLU A 39 -5.02 28.66 22.70
C GLU A 39 -6.19 27.65 22.74
N SER A 40 -6.01 26.51 23.40
CA SER A 40 -7.05 25.49 23.53
C SER A 40 -8.26 25.97 24.34
N TRP A 41 -8.03 26.68 25.45
CA TRP A 41 -9.10 27.29 26.24
C TRP A 41 -9.85 28.39 25.45
N ALA A 42 -9.13 29.21 24.68
CA ALA A 42 -9.73 30.27 23.88
C ALA A 42 -10.59 29.70 22.74
N ARG A 43 -10.08 28.70 22.01
CA ARG A 43 -10.84 28.00 20.95
C ARG A 43 -12.10 27.33 21.48
N TYR A 44 -12.05 26.78 22.69
CA TYR A 44 -13.22 26.13 23.30
C TYR A 44 -14.39 27.11 23.51
N VAL A 45 -14.09 28.36 23.87
CA VAL A 45 -15.10 29.39 24.04
C VAL A 45 -15.52 30.00 22.71
N PHE A 46 -14.56 30.28 21.83
CA PHE A 46 -14.80 30.88 20.51
C PHE A 46 -14.34 29.94 19.38
N PRO A 47 -15.14 28.92 19.02
CA PRO A 47 -14.77 27.95 17.99
C PRO A 47 -14.61 28.57 16.59
N ASP A 48 -15.35 29.65 16.29
CA ASP A 48 -15.41 30.26 14.95
C ASP A 48 -14.52 31.50 14.77
N ARG A 49 -13.68 31.85 15.77
CA ARG A 49 -12.76 33.00 15.70
C ARG A 49 -11.31 32.57 15.74
N ASN A 50 -10.46 33.26 14.99
CA ASN A 50 -9.00 33.15 15.14
C ASN A 50 -8.58 33.69 16.52
N CYS A 51 -8.20 32.81 17.43
CA CYS A 51 -7.76 33.17 18.79
C CYS A 51 -6.29 33.63 18.80
N THR A 52 -6.05 34.87 18.38
CA THR A 52 -4.72 35.51 18.48
C THR A 52 -4.25 35.67 19.93
N ILE A 53 -2.96 35.90 20.13
CA ILE A 53 -2.35 36.09 21.46
C ILE A 53 -2.97 37.30 22.20
N GLU A 54 -3.37 38.35 21.47
CA GLU A 54 -4.06 39.52 22.03
C GLU A 54 -5.41 39.16 22.64
N VAL A 55 -6.19 38.30 21.98
CA VAL A 55 -7.47 37.79 22.51
C VAL A 55 -7.23 36.98 23.78
N GLN A 56 -6.17 36.16 23.82
CA GLN A 56 -5.82 35.38 25.01
C GLN A 56 -5.41 36.29 26.18
N LYS A 57 -4.61 37.33 25.91
CA LYS A 57 -4.24 38.36 26.92
C LYS A 57 -5.48 39.08 27.45
N LYS A 58 -6.43 39.42 26.58
CA LYS A 58 -7.71 40.04 26.94
C LYS A 58 -8.56 39.13 27.83
N LEU A 59 -8.67 37.85 27.49
CA LEU A 59 -9.40 36.86 28.30
C LEU A 59 -8.80 36.71 29.70
N TYR A 60 -7.47 36.71 29.79
CA TYR A 60 -6.78 36.69 31.07
C TYR A 60 -6.99 37.98 31.87
N SER A 61 -6.79 39.16 31.27
CA SER A 61 -6.90 40.45 31.94
C SER A 61 -8.33 40.78 32.38
N GLU A 62 -9.33 40.34 31.63
CA GLU A 62 -10.75 40.47 32.00
C GLU A 62 -11.22 39.48 33.07
N HIS A 63 -10.31 38.64 33.62
CA HIS A 63 -10.64 37.62 34.61
C HIS A 63 -11.76 36.67 34.15
N ARG A 64 -11.75 36.27 32.87
CA ARG A 64 -12.72 35.27 32.40
C ARG A 64 -12.43 33.92 33.05
N MET A 65 -13.49 33.17 33.36
CA MET A 65 -13.43 31.91 34.11
C MET A 65 -14.27 30.82 33.43
N LEU A 66 -13.84 29.56 33.57
CA LEU A 66 -14.63 28.37 33.23
C LEU A 66 -14.94 27.56 34.49
N CYS A 67 -16.13 26.97 34.58
CA CYS A 67 -16.49 26.15 35.72
C CYS A 67 -15.91 24.72 35.61
N GLN A 68 -15.85 24.03 36.75
CA GLN A 68 -15.36 22.65 36.84
C GLN A 68 -16.10 21.66 35.93
N ARG A 69 -17.34 21.95 35.51
CA ARG A 69 -18.15 21.06 34.66
C ARG A 69 -17.56 20.87 33.26
N HIS A 70 -16.68 21.77 32.82
CA HIS A 70 -16.01 21.72 31.52
C HIS A 70 -14.70 20.94 31.52
N PHE A 71 -14.30 20.34 32.63
CA PHE A 71 -13.07 19.56 32.75
C PHE A 71 -13.39 18.12 33.17
N LYS A 72 -12.49 17.19 32.87
CA LYS A 72 -12.61 15.80 33.33
C LYS A 72 -12.12 15.68 34.77
N ASP A 73 -12.55 14.64 35.47
CA ASP A 73 -12.14 14.43 36.86
C ASP A 73 -10.64 14.15 36.99
N GLU A 74 -10.01 13.58 35.95
CA GLU A 74 -8.56 13.38 35.82
C GLU A 74 -7.76 14.69 35.63
N ASP A 75 -8.42 15.78 35.24
CA ASP A 75 -7.76 17.08 35.01
C ASP A 75 -7.48 17.85 36.32
N PHE A 76 -7.93 17.32 37.46
CA PHE A 76 -7.77 17.93 38.77
C PHE A 76 -6.64 17.25 39.56
N ALA A 77 -5.84 18.04 40.26
CA ALA A 77 -4.74 17.53 41.08
C ALA A 77 -5.21 16.88 42.39
N ASP A 78 -6.39 17.27 42.87
CA ASP A 78 -6.94 16.88 44.16
C ASP A 78 -8.35 16.31 43.99
N GLY A 79 -8.74 15.34 44.83
CA GLY A 79 -10.10 14.78 44.85
C GLY A 79 -11.20 15.82 45.10
N ASP A 80 -10.86 16.91 45.81
CA ASP A 80 -11.75 18.06 46.03
C ASP A 80 -11.90 18.97 44.82
N LYS A 81 -11.21 18.73 43.70
CA LYS A 81 -11.24 19.57 42.48
C LYS A 81 -10.88 21.05 42.76
N LYS A 82 -9.93 21.29 43.67
CA LYS A 82 -9.47 22.65 44.04
C LYS A 82 -8.50 23.22 43.01
N CYS A 83 -7.64 22.38 42.43
CA CYS A 83 -6.59 22.78 41.51
C CYS A 83 -6.68 22.02 40.18
N LEU A 84 -6.54 22.73 39.06
CA LEU A 84 -6.40 22.12 37.73
C LEU A 84 -4.94 21.82 37.43
N LEU A 85 -4.68 20.64 36.87
CA LEU A 85 -3.37 20.27 36.35
C LEU A 85 -2.91 21.24 35.26
N ARG A 86 -1.59 21.32 35.09
CA ARG A 86 -0.97 22.22 34.10
C ARG A 86 -1.33 21.84 32.66
N THR A 87 -1.70 20.59 32.43
CA THR A 87 -2.12 19.99 31.16
C THR A 87 -3.63 20.03 30.93
N ALA A 88 -4.42 20.51 31.90
CA ALA A 88 -5.89 20.49 31.82
C ALA A 88 -6.44 21.43 30.73
N ILE A 89 -7.29 20.88 29.87
CA ILE A 89 -7.94 21.56 28.75
C ILE A 89 -9.46 21.31 28.83
N PRO A 90 -10.32 22.33 28.61
CA PRO A 90 -11.75 22.14 28.66
C PRO A 90 -12.21 21.18 27.57
N CYS A 91 -13.16 20.32 27.91
CA CYS A 91 -13.89 19.49 26.96
C CYS A 91 -15.39 19.66 27.19
N ASP A 92 -16.17 19.70 26.11
CA ASP A 92 -17.60 19.49 26.25
C ASP A 92 -17.81 18.07 26.78
N LYS A 93 -18.60 17.92 27.84
CA LYS A 93 -19.17 16.62 28.19
C LYS A 93 -20.07 16.22 27.03
N LEU A 94 -19.47 15.57 26.05
CA LEU A 94 -20.17 15.06 24.89
C LEU A 94 -21.25 14.10 25.41
N LYS A 95 -22.52 14.47 25.18
CA LYS A 95 -23.56 13.50 24.85
C LYS A 95 -22.89 12.42 23.99
N LYS A 96 -23.13 11.15 24.26
CA LYS A 96 -22.76 10.04 23.37
C LYS A 96 -23.34 10.34 21.98
N THR A 97 -22.58 11.07 21.17
CA THR A 97 -22.89 11.36 19.79
C THR A 97 -21.77 10.74 19.00
N SER A 98 -22.15 9.66 18.36
CA SER A 98 -21.49 8.98 17.25
C SER A 98 -21.12 9.97 16.13
N LYS A 99 -20.11 10.82 16.35
CA LYS A 99 -19.60 11.78 15.35
C LYS A 99 -18.17 12.26 15.65
N CYS A 100 -17.21 11.34 15.71
CA CYS A 100 -15.88 11.60 15.13
C CYS A 100 -15.93 11.30 13.63
N LYS A 101 -16.68 12.11 12.85
CA LYS A 101 -16.76 11.96 11.39
C LYS A 101 -15.97 13.02 10.61
N ASN A 102 -15.26 13.92 11.30
CA ASN A 102 -14.50 15.00 10.64
C ASN A 102 -12.97 14.95 10.87
N TYR A 103 -12.40 13.79 11.23
CA TYR A 103 -11.01 13.51 10.84
C TYR A 103 -11.05 13.03 9.39
N GLN A 104 -10.87 13.97 8.47
CA GLN A 104 -10.69 13.73 7.05
C GLN A 104 -9.86 12.46 6.82
N LYS A 105 -10.44 11.52 6.07
CA LYS A 105 -9.88 10.24 5.60
C LYS A 105 -8.35 10.24 5.61
N LYS A 106 -7.72 9.88 6.73
CA LYS A 106 -6.29 9.57 6.72
C LYS A 106 -6.13 8.37 5.79
N SER A 107 -5.23 8.48 4.81
CA SER A 107 -4.89 7.35 3.95
C SER A 107 -4.63 6.14 4.86
N PRO A 108 -5.23 4.95 4.58
CA PRO A 108 -5.01 3.76 5.38
C PRO A 108 -3.52 3.46 5.60
N THR A 109 -2.69 3.81 4.60
CA THR A 109 -1.22 3.66 4.66
C THR A 109 -0.59 4.58 5.71
N PHE A 110 -1.07 5.82 5.83
CA PHE A 110 -0.59 6.77 6.83
C PHE A 110 -0.99 6.36 8.24
N ALA A 111 -2.21 5.83 8.41
CA ALA A 111 -2.66 5.30 9.70
C ALA A 111 -1.77 4.15 10.18
N ILE A 112 -1.43 3.20 9.29
CA ILE A 112 -0.51 2.09 9.58
C ILE A 112 0.87 2.61 9.97
N LEU A 113 1.43 3.59 9.24
CA LEU A 113 2.72 4.19 9.56
C LEU A 113 2.72 4.84 10.94
N LEU A 114 1.68 5.62 11.26
CA LEU A 114 1.55 6.31 12.54
C LEU A 114 1.39 5.33 13.70
N GLN A 115 0.61 4.27 13.51
CA GLN A 115 0.44 3.21 14.50
C GLN A 115 1.79 2.52 14.78
N GLY A 116 2.56 2.23 13.74
CA GLY A 116 3.92 1.69 13.86
C GLY A 116 4.87 2.63 14.61
N GLN A 117 4.75 3.95 14.40
CA GLN A 117 5.50 4.95 15.15
C GLN A 117 5.18 4.91 16.64
N ILE A 118 3.89 4.97 17.00
CA ILE A 118 3.46 4.99 18.40
C ILE A 118 3.88 3.71 19.10
N LYS A 119 3.61 2.55 18.49
CA LYS A 119 3.94 1.23 19.02
C LYS A 119 5.43 1.05 19.30
N ASN A 120 6.30 1.45 18.37
CA ASN A 120 7.73 1.19 18.45
C ASN A 120 8.55 2.38 19.00
N SER A 121 7.91 3.52 19.30
CA SER A 121 8.56 4.76 19.77
C SER A 121 9.38 4.55 21.05
N LYS A 122 8.84 3.77 22.00
CA LYS A 122 9.46 3.51 23.30
C LYS A 122 10.34 2.25 23.31
N CYS A 123 10.41 1.53 22.19
CA CYS A 123 11.15 0.27 22.11
C CYS A 123 12.56 0.47 21.55
N HIS A 124 13.54 -0.17 22.20
CA HIS A 124 14.90 -0.25 21.67
C HIS A 124 14.93 -0.94 20.29
N LEU A 125 15.94 -0.63 19.46
CA LEU A 125 16.05 -1.07 18.06
C LEU A 125 15.80 -2.58 17.86
N ARG A 126 16.34 -3.43 18.75
CA ARG A 126 16.21 -4.91 18.69
C ARG A 126 14.84 -5.42 19.18
N GLY A 127 14.12 -4.62 19.97
CA GLY A 127 12.81 -4.95 20.53
C GLY A 127 11.63 -4.59 19.64
N ARG A 128 11.85 -3.84 18.55
CA ARG A 128 10.77 -3.43 17.64
C ARG A 128 10.14 -4.63 16.96
N ARG A 129 8.81 -4.62 16.84
CA ARG A 129 8.01 -5.69 16.23
C ARG A 129 7.04 -5.09 15.22
N TRP A 130 6.98 -5.67 14.03
CA TRP A 130 6.26 -5.13 12.88
C TRP A 130 5.08 -6.03 12.51
N SER A 131 3.93 -5.44 12.19
CA SER A 131 2.80 -6.14 11.59
C SER A 131 3.04 -6.40 10.10
N LYS A 132 2.25 -7.29 9.50
CA LYS A 132 2.35 -7.59 8.05
C LYS A 132 2.04 -6.35 7.21
N GLU A 133 1.06 -5.56 7.62
CA GLU A 133 0.61 -4.33 6.94
C GLU A 133 1.67 -3.23 7.03
N GLU A 134 2.36 -3.12 8.18
CA GLU A 134 3.49 -2.21 8.39
C GLU A 134 4.67 -2.60 7.50
N ILE A 135 4.98 -3.90 7.42
CA ILE A 135 6.01 -4.44 6.54
C ILE A 135 5.67 -4.16 5.06
N ILE A 136 4.44 -4.44 4.62
CA ILE A 136 4.00 -4.20 3.24
C ILE A 136 4.11 -2.71 2.90
N THR A 137 3.69 -1.83 3.81
CA THR A 137 3.80 -0.38 3.65
C THR A 137 5.26 0.06 3.54
N ALA A 138 6.14 -0.45 4.41
CA ALA A 138 7.57 -0.18 4.35
C ALA A 138 8.21 -0.71 3.06
N LEU A 139 7.81 -1.91 2.60
CA LEU A 139 8.25 -2.50 1.34
C LEU A 139 7.85 -1.65 0.14
N ARG A 140 6.62 -1.08 0.11
CA ARG A 140 6.16 -0.19 -0.96
C ARG A 140 7.08 1.03 -1.10
N ILE A 141 7.40 1.68 0.03
CA ILE A 141 8.30 2.84 0.05
C ILE A 141 9.72 2.42 -0.39
N PHE A 142 10.22 1.31 0.17
CA PHE A 142 11.56 0.80 -0.14
C PHE A 142 11.73 0.41 -1.61
N LYS A 143 10.73 -0.25 -2.22
CA LYS A 143 10.75 -0.63 -3.64
C LYS A 143 10.62 0.57 -4.58
N ARG A 144 9.92 1.63 -4.16
CA ARG A 144 9.81 2.87 -4.95
C ARG A 144 11.11 3.67 -4.93
N SER A 145 11.74 3.80 -3.77
CA SER A 145 13.04 4.48 -3.64
C SER A 145 13.80 4.00 -2.40
N PRO A 146 14.82 3.14 -2.58
CA PRO A 146 15.67 2.69 -1.46
C PRO A 146 16.44 3.82 -0.80
N THR A 147 16.82 4.86 -1.56
CA THR A 147 17.53 6.04 -1.06
C THR A 147 16.63 6.89 -0.18
N CYS A 148 15.42 7.21 -0.64
CA CYS A 148 14.42 7.92 0.15
C CYS A 148 14.05 7.12 1.41
N TYR A 149 13.89 5.80 1.32
CA TYR A 149 13.61 4.96 2.48
C TYR A 149 14.71 5.04 3.55
N ARG A 150 15.99 5.01 3.15
CA ARG A 150 17.11 5.17 4.09
C ARG A 150 17.13 6.55 4.75
N LEU A 151 16.76 7.59 4.02
CA LEU A 151 16.61 8.95 4.56
C LEU A 151 15.46 9.00 5.59
N LEU A 152 14.28 8.50 5.21
CA LEU A 152 13.10 8.48 6.09
C LEU A 152 13.34 7.69 7.37
N ARG A 153 14.13 6.61 7.31
CA ARG A 153 14.48 5.80 8.49
C ARG A 153 15.30 6.56 9.54
N ARG A 154 15.94 7.69 9.18
CA ARG A 154 16.61 8.56 10.15
C ARG A 154 15.61 9.37 10.98
N LEU A 155 14.43 9.63 10.43
CA LEU A 155 13.39 10.46 11.04
C LEU A 155 12.27 9.62 11.67
N PHE A 156 11.98 8.46 11.09
CA PHE A 156 10.88 7.59 11.48
C PHE A 156 11.37 6.22 11.94
N THR A 157 10.65 5.63 12.89
CA THR A 157 10.82 4.23 13.28
C THR A 157 10.31 3.34 12.14
N LEU A 158 11.23 2.88 11.30
CA LEU A 158 10.95 1.99 10.16
C LEU A 158 11.79 0.70 10.24
N PRO A 159 11.31 -0.41 9.63
CA PRO A 159 12.07 -1.64 9.53
C PRO A 159 13.45 -1.43 8.90
N SER A 160 14.44 -2.22 9.30
CA SER A 160 15.75 -2.15 8.65
C SER A 160 15.67 -2.71 7.21
N PRO A 161 16.49 -2.20 6.26
CA PRO A 161 16.55 -2.78 4.92
C PRO A 161 16.88 -4.27 4.94
N SER A 162 17.73 -4.72 5.87
CA SER A 162 18.05 -6.14 6.06
C SER A 162 16.83 -6.92 6.53
N THR A 163 16.00 -6.36 7.42
CA THR A 163 14.72 -6.97 7.82
C THR A 163 13.79 -7.10 6.62
N LEU A 164 13.67 -6.06 5.79
CA LEU A 164 12.83 -6.10 4.58
C LEU A 164 13.33 -7.14 3.57
N LYS A 165 14.65 -7.17 3.31
CA LYS A 165 15.29 -8.16 2.43
C LYS A 165 15.14 -9.57 3.00
N ASN A 166 15.34 -9.76 4.29
CA ASN A 166 15.15 -11.05 4.95
C ASN A 166 13.70 -11.46 4.93
N ILE A 167 12.73 -10.55 5.05
CA ILE A 167 11.33 -10.90 4.90
C ILE A 167 11.02 -11.27 3.47
N LEU A 168 11.51 -10.52 2.47
CA LEU A 168 11.39 -10.95 1.08
C LEU A 168 11.99 -12.36 0.94
N ASN A 169 13.25 -12.56 1.30
CA ASN A 169 13.95 -13.82 1.15
C ASN A 169 13.38 -14.97 2.01
N LYS A 170 12.86 -14.71 3.22
CA LYS A 170 12.23 -15.71 4.11
C LYS A 170 10.81 -16.01 3.69
N GLN A 171 10.07 -15.01 3.24
CA GLN A 171 8.75 -15.22 2.67
C GLN A 171 8.90 -16.00 1.36
N PHE A 172 10.03 -15.82 0.64
CA PHE A 172 10.57 -16.68 -0.44
C PHE A 172 11.31 -17.96 0.03
N ALA A 173 11.44 -18.24 1.34
CA ALA A 173 12.17 -19.43 1.87
C ALA A 173 11.37 -20.23 2.90
N ILE A 174 10.04 -20.06 2.94
CA ILE A 174 9.06 -20.86 3.68
C ILE A 174 8.04 -21.27 2.60
N SER A 175 7.72 -22.53 2.28
CA SER A 175 7.85 -23.83 2.95
C SER A 175 7.48 -24.93 1.94
N GLU A 176 7.99 -26.15 2.11
CA GLU A 176 7.40 -27.37 1.52
C GLU A 176 5.99 -27.66 2.02
N VAL A 177 5.48 -26.95 3.03
CA VAL A 177 4.15 -27.15 3.59
C VAL A 177 3.60 -25.78 4.05
N TYR A 178 2.51 -25.32 3.44
CA TYR A 178 1.83 -24.01 3.58
C TYR A 178 2.36 -22.83 2.76
N GLU A 179 1.52 -22.45 1.81
CA GLU A 179 1.54 -21.24 1.01
C GLU A 179 1.84 -19.98 1.82
N THR A 180 2.82 -19.18 1.40
CA THR A 180 2.59 -17.84 0.82
C THR A 180 3.93 -17.23 0.41
N ILE A 181 4.16 -17.21 -0.91
CA ILE A 181 5.23 -16.54 -1.70
C ILE A 181 6.45 -17.42 -2.02
N VAL A 182 6.33 -18.20 -3.09
CA VAL A 182 7.36 -19.11 -3.63
C VAL A 182 8.47 -18.31 -4.31
N PRO A 183 9.76 -18.73 -4.25
CA PRO A 183 10.83 -18.12 -5.05
C PRO A 183 10.37 -17.95 -6.50
N PHE A 184 10.78 -16.86 -7.15
CA PHE A 184 10.66 -16.69 -8.59
C PHE A 184 11.57 -17.73 -9.27
N SER A 185 11.21 -19.01 -9.20
CA SER A 185 11.82 -20.05 -10.01
C SER A 185 11.39 -19.82 -11.45
N VAL A 186 12.29 -20.14 -12.38
CA VAL A 186 12.06 -20.06 -13.83
C VAL A 186 10.92 -21.01 -14.17
N ARG A 187 9.69 -20.49 -14.24
CA ARG A 187 8.45 -21.27 -14.34
C ARG A 187 7.21 -20.36 -14.38
N LEU A 188 6.07 -21.03 -14.51
CA LEU A 188 4.73 -20.53 -14.21
C LEU A 188 4.63 -20.12 -12.73
N ASN A 189 4.11 -18.93 -12.48
CA ASN A 189 3.89 -18.42 -11.13
C ASN A 189 2.56 -18.97 -10.55
N GLU A 190 2.58 -20.19 -10.01
CA GLU A 190 1.40 -20.85 -9.45
C GLU A 190 0.63 -20.00 -8.40
N PRO A 191 1.30 -19.29 -7.47
CA PRO A 191 0.61 -18.38 -6.56
C PRO A 191 -0.19 -17.27 -7.27
N MET A 192 0.31 -16.79 -8.42
CA MET A 192 -0.43 -15.84 -9.23
C MET A 192 -1.67 -16.47 -9.83
N PHE A 193 -1.59 -17.70 -10.35
CA PHE A 193 -2.78 -18.41 -10.83
C PHE A 193 -3.81 -18.65 -9.73
N LYS A 194 -3.38 -18.97 -8.50
CA LYS A 194 -4.30 -19.10 -7.37
C LYS A 194 -5.00 -17.77 -7.05
N THR A 195 -4.26 -16.67 -7.08
CA THR A 195 -4.79 -15.33 -6.85
C THR A 195 -5.76 -14.93 -7.97
N LEU A 196 -5.41 -15.22 -9.22
CA LEU A 196 -6.26 -15.00 -10.39
C LEU A 196 -7.55 -15.81 -10.31
N ARG A 197 -7.49 -17.09 -9.92
CA ARG A 197 -8.70 -17.91 -9.73
C ARG A 197 -9.65 -17.30 -8.70
N LYS A 198 -9.13 -16.86 -7.55
CA LYS A 198 -9.95 -16.16 -6.54
C LYS A 198 -10.56 -14.88 -7.10
N PHE A 199 -9.77 -14.11 -7.86
CA PHE A 199 -10.22 -12.86 -8.46
C PHE A 199 -11.33 -13.08 -9.50
N VAL A 200 -11.19 -14.08 -10.37
CA VAL A 200 -12.19 -14.45 -11.37
C VAL A 200 -13.50 -14.89 -10.71
N ASN A 201 -13.43 -15.74 -9.69
CA ASN A 201 -14.62 -16.26 -8.99
C ASN A 201 -15.40 -15.18 -8.22
N THR A 202 -14.72 -14.10 -7.81
CA THR A 202 -15.37 -13.01 -7.07
C THR A 202 -16.10 -12.03 -8.00
N GLN A 203 -15.87 -12.12 -9.32
CA GLN A 203 -16.30 -11.09 -10.27
C GLN A 203 -17.38 -11.56 -11.22
N LYS A 204 -18.20 -10.60 -11.68
CA LYS A 204 -19.22 -10.84 -12.71
C LYS A 204 -18.57 -11.32 -14.01
N HIS A 205 -19.13 -12.37 -14.60
CA HIS A 205 -18.61 -13.03 -15.81
C HIS A 205 -18.34 -12.08 -16.99
N CYS A 206 -19.18 -11.05 -17.16
CA CYS A 206 -19.04 -10.08 -18.26
C CYS A 206 -17.76 -9.23 -18.21
N GLY A 207 -16.89 -9.36 -17.19
CA GLY A 207 -15.60 -8.65 -17.11
C GLY A 207 -14.36 -9.54 -17.21
N ASN A 208 -14.52 -10.86 -17.41
CA ASN A 208 -13.44 -11.83 -17.22
C ASN A 208 -12.73 -12.21 -18.52
N GLU A 209 -12.48 -11.23 -19.38
CA GLU A 209 -11.69 -11.39 -20.61
C GLU A 209 -10.32 -10.74 -20.45
N TYR A 210 -9.31 -11.48 -20.88
CA TYR A 210 -7.92 -11.11 -20.70
C TYR A 210 -7.14 -11.28 -22.01
N ILE A 211 -6.04 -10.54 -22.07
CA ILE A 211 -5.06 -10.53 -23.15
C ILE A 211 -3.81 -11.24 -22.64
N LEU A 212 -3.26 -12.15 -23.43
CA LEU A 212 -1.94 -12.72 -23.21
C LEU A 212 -0.91 -11.92 -24.03
N MET A 213 0.04 -11.30 -23.35
CA MET A 213 1.15 -10.58 -23.97
C MET A 213 2.44 -11.35 -23.73
N PHE A 214 3.28 -11.49 -24.75
CA PHE A 214 4.60 -12.07 -24.57
C PHE A 214 5.65 -11.39 -25.43
N ASP A 215 6.87 -11.33 -24.89
CA ASP A 215 8.01 -10.71 -25.56
C ASP A 215 9.33 -11.29 -25.02
N GLU A 216 10.40 -11.17 -25.81
CA GLU A 216 11.76 -11.55 -25.43
C GLU A 216 12.61 -10.31 -25.14
N MET A 217 13.22 -10.26 -23.95
CA MET A 217 14.11 -9.17 -23.56
C MET A 217 15.56 -9.64 -23.46
N SER A 218 16.47 -8.90 -24.09
CA SER A 218 17.91 -9.13 -23.95
C SER A 218 18.37 -8.76 -22.54
N MET A 219 19.06 -9.68 -21.88
CA MET A 219 19.73 -9.45 -20.60
C MET A 219 21.21 -9.13 -20.82
N LYS A 220 21.79 -8.29 -19.96
CA LYS A 220 23.24 -8.09 -19.97
C LYS A 220 23.91 -9.40 -19.58
N LYS A 221 24.77 -9.95 -20.45
CA LYS A 221 25.62 -11.09 -20.15
C LYS A 221 26.43 -10.77 -18.89
N LYS A 222 26.04 -11.33 -17.75
CA LYS A 222 26.76 -11.25 -16.49
C LYS A 222 26.77 -12.63 -15.85
N ASN A 223 27.88 -12.89 -15.16
CA ASN A 223 28.30 -14.16 -14.60
C ASN A 223 27.18 -14.96 -13.92
N ILE A 224 27.31 -16.28 -14.02
CA ILE A 224 26.54 -17.26 -13.26
C ILE A 224 26.63 -16.88 -11.78
N ASN A 225 25.49 -16.62 -11.15
CA ASN A 225 25.43 -16.40 -9.70
C ASN A 225 25.12 -17.74 -9.05
N TYR A 226 25.99 -18.16 -8.14
CA TYR A 226 25.72 -19.30 -7.28
C TYR A 226 24.92 -18.81 -6.07
N GLU A 227 23.63 -19.15 -5.99
CA GLU A 227 22.91 -19.02 -4.73
C GLU A 227 23.25 -20.22 -3.83
N CYS A 228 23.35 -20.01 -2.51
CA CYS A 228 23.74 -21.03 -1.52
C CYS A 228 22.79 -22.25 -1.42
N LYS A 229 21.86 -22.43 -2.37
CA LYS A 229 20.92 -23.55 -2.49
C LYS A 229 21.29 -24.53 -3.62
N CYS A 230 22.56 -24.54 -4.05
CA CYS A 230 23.10 -25.45 -5.08
C CYS A 230 22.43 -25.33 -6.47
N LEU A 231 21.74 -24.21 -6.75
CA LEU A 231 21.16 -23.91 -8.06
C LEU A 231 22.02 -22.82 -8.73
N ALA A 232 22.63 -23.13 -9.87
CA ALA A 232 23.37 -22.15 -10.65
C ALA A 232 22.39 -21.19 -11.35
N GLU A 233 22.19 -19.96 -10.88
CA GLU A 233 21.32 -19.01 -11.58
C GLU A 233 22.03 -18.41 -12.80
N GLY A 234 21.28 -18.14 -13.88
CA GLY A 234 21.82 -17.55 -15.12
C GLY A 234 22.09 -18.53 -16.26
N LEU A 235 21.63 -19.78 -16.14
CA LEU A 235 21.63 -20.76 -17.23
C LEU A 235 20.30 -20.77 -17.99
N GLN A 236 20.32 -21.22 -19.23
CA GLN A 236 19.11 -21.41 -20.05
C GLN A 236 18.21 -22.47 -19.41
N ASP A 237 16.95 -22.11 -19.17
CA ASP A 237 15.94 -22.92 -18.53
C ASP A 237 14.57 -22.63 -19.16
N HIS A 238 14.02 -23.64 -19.83
CA HIS A 238 12.70 -23.65 -20.47
C HIS A 238 11.70 -24.51 -19.69
N SER A 239 11.92 -24.71 -18.39
CA SER A 239 11.09 -25.51 -17.49
C SER A 239 10.87 -26.95 -17.98
N THR A 240 9.72 -27.24 -18.59
CA THR A 240 9.31 -28.56 -19.08
C THR A 240 10.15 -29.04 -20.26
N GLN A 241 10.69 -28.11 -21.04
CA GLN A 241 11.55 -28.40 -22.20
C GLN A 241 13.03 -28.61 -21.81
N GLY A 242 13.32 -28.58 -20.52
CA GLY A 242 14.64 -28.88 -19.98
C GLY A 242 15.53 -27.65 -19.79
N ARG A 243 16.66 -27.92 -19.15
CA ARG A 243 17.68 -26.95 -18.79
C ARG A 243 18.99 -27.31 -19.46
N SER A 244 19.74 -26.31 -19.91
CA SER A 244 21.04 -26.51 -20.56
C SER A 244 22.15 -25.78 -19.80
N GLY A 245 23.40 -26.21 -19.98
CA GLY A 245 24.58 -25.57 -19.41
C GLY A 245 24.96 -24.23 -20.07
N LEU A 246 24.15 -23.73 -21.01
CA LEU A 246 24.39 -22.49 -21.72
C LEU A 246 23.98 -21.29 -20.87
N ILE A 247 24.77 -20.22 -20.93
CA ILE A 247 24.46 -18.96 -20.24
C ILE A 247 23.26 -18.29 -20.91
N ALA A 248 22.27 -17.90 -20.11
CA ALA A 248 21.09 -17.19 -20.60
C ALA A 248 21.45 -15.74 -21.00
N SER A 249 21.07 -15.36 -22.23
CA SER A 249 21.22 -13.99 -22.74
C SER A 249 19.88 -13.30 -22.95
N TYR A 250 18.79 -14.05 -22.98
CA TYR A 250 17.43 -13.55 -23.22
C TYR A 250 16.47 -14.08 -22.16
N ALA A 251 15.48 -13.28 -21.81
CA ALA A 251 14.35 -13.70 -20.98
C ALA A 251 13.06 -13.58 -21.79
N LEU A 252 12.37 -14.70 -21.96
CA LEU A 252 11.02 -14.76 -22.54
C LEU A 252 10.01 -14.54 -21.43
N VAL A 253 9.11 -13.57 -21.60
CA VAL A 253 8.23 -13.10 -20.54
C VAL A 253 6.77 -13.17 -21.00
N PHE A 254 5.91 -13.77 -20.18
CA PHE A 254 4.47 -13.86 -20.41
C PHE A 254 3.71 -13.04 -19.37
N MET A 255 2.93 -12.07 -19.84
CA MET A 255 2.11 -11.17 -19.02
C MET A 255 0.63 -11.31 -19.38
N ILE A 256 -0.23 -11.21 -18.38
CA ILE A 256 -1.67 -11.10 -18.57
C ILE A 256 -2.11 -9.64 -18.42
N GLY A 257 -2.93 -9.16 -19.36
CA GLY A 257 -3.60 -7.87 -19.33
C GLY A 257 -5.12 -8.02 -19.25
N GLY A 258 -5.81 -7.18 -18.50
CA GLY A 258 -7.27 -7.12 -18.57
C GLY A 258 -7.75 -6.28 -19.76
N ILE A 259 -8.76 -6.73 -20.50
CA ILE A 259 -9.35 -5.91 -21.59
C ILE A 259 -10.14 -4.75 -21.01
N ARG A 260 -11.07 -5.05 -20.10
CA ARG A 260 -11.91 -4.06 -19.42
C ARG A 260 -11.31 -3.57 -18.10
N LYS A 261 -10.13 -4.07 -17.72
CA LYS A 261 -9.55 -3.88 -16.39
C LYS A 261 -8.11 -3.40 -16.52
N LYS A 262 -7.75 -2.37 -15.76
CA LYS A 262 -6.37 -1.88 -15.64
C LYS A 262 -5.52 -2.80 -14.75
N VAL A 263 -5.38 -4.05 -15.17
CA VAL A 263 -4.58 -5.07 -14.48
C VAL A 263 -3.57 -5.61 -15.47
N LYS A 264 -2.29 -5.53 -15.11
CA LYS A 264 -1.16 -6.15 -15.82
C LYS A 264 -0.37 -6.96 -14.80
N GLN A 265 -0.14 -8.25 -15.06
CA GLN A 265 0.58 -9.11 -14.13
C GLN A 265 1.51 -10.05 -14.89
N LEU A 266 2.73 -10.22 -14.38
CA LEU A 266 3.68 -11.21 -14.86
C LEU A 266 3.25 -12.61 -14.42
N ILE A 267 3.22 -13.56 -15.36
CA ILE A 267 2.70 -14.91 -15.14
C ILE A 267 3.77 -15.97 -15.30
N ALA A 268 4.57 -15.88 -16.35
CA ALA A 268 5.64 -16.83 -16.61
C ALA A 268 6.86 -16.08 -17.14
N HIS A 269 8.04 -16.60 -16.83
CA HIS A 269 9.28 -16.16 -17.45
C HIS A 269 10.20 -17.36 -17.65
N TYR A 270 10.94 -17.35 -18.75
CA TYR A 270 11.86 -18.40 -19.16
C TYR A 270 13.18 -17.76 -19.58
N PHE A 271 14.27 -18.50 -19.47
CA PHE A 271 15.60 -17.99 -19.82
C PHE A 271 16.17 -18.76 -21.01
N SER A 272 16.62 -18.03 -22.02
CA SER A 272 17.17 -18.58 -23.26
C SER A 272 18.59 -18.07 -23.48
N SER A 273 19.48 -18.91 -24.03
CA SER A 273 20.84 -18.47 -24.42
C SER A 273 20.84 -17.63 -25.70
N GLY A 274 19.92 -17.92 -26.62
CA GLY A 274 19.60 -17.15 -27.82
C GLY A 274 18.09 -16.92 -27.95
N PHE A 275 17.63 -16.43 -29.11
CA PHE A 275 16.20 -16.33 -29.41
C PHE A 275 15.54 -17.72 -29.31
N ALA A 276 14.35 -17.81 -28.72
CA ALA A 276 13.62 -19.07 -28.71
C ALA A 276 13.29 -19.53 -30.14
N THR A 277 13.32 -20.84 -30.40
CA THR A 277 12.84 -21.35 -31.68
C THR A 277 11.32 -21.27 -31.73
N ALA A 278 10.76 -21.07 -32.92
CA ALA A 278 9.31 -20.96 -33.12
C ALA A 278 8.55 -22.19 -32.58
N ASP A 279 9.12 -23.40 -32.74
CA ASP A 279 8.53 -24.64 -32.23
C ASP A 279 8.47 -24.66 -30.69
N ARG A 280 9.55 -24.23 -30.03
CA ARG A 280 9.61 -24.16 -28.56
C ARG A 280 8.63 -23.13 -28.01
N LEU A 281 8.58 -21.96 -28.64
CA LEU A 281 7.67 -20.89 -28.28
C LEU A 281 6.20 -21.33 -28.41
N ALA A 282 5.84 -22.02 -29.50
CA ALA A 282 4.49 -22.55 -29.71
C ALA A 282 4.07 -23.52 -28.60
N VAL A 283 4.97 -24.40 -28.15
CA VAL A 283 4.71 -25.30 -27.02
C VAL A 283 4.54 -24.52 -25.71
N LEU A 284 5.40 -23.54 -25.42
CA LEU A 284 5.28 -22.71 -24.21
C LEU A 284 3.97 -21.91 -24.18
N ILE A 285 3.54 -21.36 -25.31
CA ILE A 285 2.25 -20.66 -25.43
C ILE A 285 1.09 -21.62 -25.09
N LYS A 286 1.10 -22.83 -25.67
CA LYS A 286 0.08 -23.86 -25.36
C LYS A 286 0.04 -24.23 -23.89
N GLU A 287 1.19 -24.43 -23.25
CA GLU A 287 1.28 -24.75 -21.83
C GLU A 287 0.70 -23.63 -20.96
N VAL A 288 1.09 -22.38 -21.24
CA VAL A 288 0.60 -21.19 -20.51
C VAL A 288 -0.91 -21.03 -20.67
N LEU A 289 -1.44 -21.19 -21.89
CA LEU A 289 -2.87 -21.12 -22.17
C LEU A 289 -3.65 -22.20 -21.44
N HIS A 290 -3.16 -23.44 -21.44
CA HIS A 290 -3.79 -24.54 -20.72
C HIS A 290 -3.90 -24.26 -19.21
N GLN A 291 -2.87 -23.65 -18.60
CA GLN A 291 -2.94 -23.25 -17.18
C GLN A 291 -3.95 -22.15 -16.91
N PHE A 292 -4.14 -21.20 -17.82
CA PHE A 292 -5.20 -20.19 -17.71
C PHE A 292 -6.58 -20.82 -17.75
N TYR A 293 -6.83 -21.76 -18.68
CA TYR A 293 -8.11 -22.45 -18.78
C TYR A 293 -8.39 -23.32 -17.55
N LYS A 294 -7.39 -24.05 -17.05
CA LYS A 294 -7.47 -24.77 -15.77
C LYS A 294 -7.79 -23.84 -14.59
N ALA A 295 -7.31 -22.60 -14.62
CA ALA A 295 -7.61 -21.58 -13.61
C ALA A 295 -9.00 -20.94 -13.77
N GLY A 296 -9.70 -21.18 -14.89
CA GLY A 296 -10.99 -20.55 -15.21
C GLY A 296 -10.86 -19.15 -15.82
N VAL A 297 -9.66 -18.75 -16.26
CA VAL A 297 -9.40 -17.46 -16.88
C VAL A 297 -9.67 -17.54 -18.38
N ASN A 298 -10.48 -16.64 -18.93
CA ASN A 298 -10.73 -16.59 -20.36
C ASN A 298 -9.76 -15.65 -21.07
N ILE A 299 -8.89 -16.22 -21.90
CA ILE A 299 -8.00 -15.46 -22.79
C ILE A 299 -8.71 -15.26 -24.13
N ALA A 300 -8.95 -14.00 -24.50
CA ALA A 300 -9.63 -13.65 -25.75
C ALA A 300 -8.65 -13.26 -26.86
N VAL A 301 -7.51 -12.67 -26.51
CA VAL A 301 -6.54 -12.13 -27.46
C VAL A 301 -5.12 -12.47 -27.03
N THR A 302 -4.26 -12.83 -27.98
CA THR A 302 -2.80 -12.87 -27.79
C THR A 302 -2.14 -11.74 -28.55
N VAL A 303 -1.24 -11.01 -27.89
CA VAL A 303 -0.50 -9.88 -28.45
C VAL A 303 0.98 -10.19 -28.39
N CYS A 304 1.67 -10.07 -29.53
CA CYS A 304 3.12 -10.16 -29.58
C CYS A 304 3.71 -9.16 -30.59
N TYR A 305 5.04 -9.02 -30.53
CA TYR A 305 5.77 -8.22 -31.49
C TYR A 305 5.83 -8.93 -32.86
N MET A 306 5.81 -8.14 -33.94
CA MET A 306 5.94 -8.64 -35.31
C MET A 306 7.39 -8.98 -35.62
N ASP A 307 7.83 -10.16 -35.18
CA ASP A 307 9.08 -10.80 -35.60
C ASP A 307 8.81 -12.11 -36.35
N GLY A 308 9.83 -12.60 -37.06
CA GLY A 308 9.72 -13.85 -37.83
C GLY A 308 9.49 -15.07 -36.94
N VAL A 309 9.99 -15.05 -35.70
CA VAL A 309 9.89 -16.17 -34.75
C VAL A 309 8.49 -16.27 -34.17
N ASN A 310 7.91 -15.19 -33.64
CA ASN A 310 6.54 -15.18 -33.11
C ASN A 310 5.54 -15.42 -34.24
N GLY A 311 5.73 -14.81 -35.41
CA GLY A 311 4.88 -15.05 -36.58
C GLY A 311 4.85 -16.53 -36.97
N ARG A 312 6.02 -17.18 -37.04
CA ARG A 312 6.12 -18.62 -37.32
C ARG A 312 5.51 -19.46 -36.19
N ALA A 313 5.74 -19.10 -34.93
CA ALA A 313 5.17 -19.82 -33.78
C ALA A 313 3.64 -19.78 -33.80
N LEU A 314 3.04 -18.63 -34.11
CA LEU A 314 1.58 -18.48 -34.23
C LEU A 314 1.03 -19.25 -35.44
N SER A 315 1.78 -19.30 -36.55
CA SER A 315 1.43 -20.12 -37.71
C SER A 315 1.44 -21.61 -37.39
N ILE A 316 2.42 -22.10 -36.59
CA ILE A 316 2.44 -23.48 -36.07
C ILE A 316 1.22 -23.76 -35.17
N LEU A 317 0.70 -22.75 -34.48
CA LEU A 317 -0.53 -22.84 -33.69
C LEU A 317 -1.81 -22.77 -34.53
N GLY A 318 -1.70 -22.59 -35.86
CA GLY A 318 -2.82 -22.59 -36.80
C GLY A 318 -3.35 -21.20 -37.16
N ALA A 319 -2.67 -20.11 -36.78
CA ALA A 319 -3.05 -18.76 -37.20
C ALA A 319 -2.57 -18.48 -38.62
N SER A 320 -3.44 -17.89 -39.45
CA SER A 320 -3.12 -17.41 -40.78
C SER A 320 -3.62 -15.97 -40.98
N THR A 321 -3.27 -15.36 -42.11
CA THR A 321 -3.77 -14.02 -42.48
C THR A 321 -5.29 -13.99 -42.67
N GLU A 322 -5.85 -15.06 -43.22
CA GLU A 322 -7.31 -15.22 -43.42
C GLU A 322 -8.02 -15.67 -42.15
N HIS A 323 -7.31 -16.40 -41.28
CA HIS A 323 -7.82 -16.91 -40.00
C HIS A 323 -6.88 -16.48 -38.87
N PRO A 324 -6.96 -15.21 -38.40
CA PRO A 324 -6.08 -14.66 -37.37
C PRO A 324 -6.53 -15.10 -35.97
N TYR A 325 -6.87 -16.38 -35.80
CA TYR A 325 -7.28 -16.95 -34.53
C TYR A 325 -6.67 -18.33 -34.33
N ILE A 326 -6.30 -18.61 -33.08
CA ILE A 326 -5.87 -19.93 -32.63
C ILE A 326 -7.06 -20.60 -31.96
N THR A 327 -7.27 -21.88 -32.25
CA THR A 327 -8.33 -22.67 -31.60
C THR A 327 -7.72 -23.55 -30.52
N MET A 328 -8.14 -23.35 -29.27
CA MET A 328 -7.74 -24.19 -28.13
C MET A 328 -8.95 -24.51 -27.25
N GLU A 329 -9.15 -25.79 -26.91
CA GLU A 329 -10.25 -26.28 -26.06
C GLU A 329 -11.63 -25.71 -26.49
N ASN A 330 -11.92 -25.73 -27.80
CA ASN A 330 -13.13 -25.17 -28.44
C ASN A 330 -13.32 -23.64 -28.29
N ARG A 331 -12.27 -22.90 -27.93
CA ARG A 331 -12.28 -21.43 -27.85
C ARG A 331 -11.38 -20.85 -28.93
N LYS A 332 -11.84 -19.76 -29.53
CA LYS A 332 -11.06 -18.97 -30.49
C LYS A 332 -10.34 -17.85 -29.73
N ILE A 333 -9.02 -17.78 -29.89
CA ILE A 333 -8.16 -16.73 -29.36
C ILE A 333 -7.69 -15.90 -30.54
N VAL A 334 -8.02 -14.61 -30.55
CA VAL A 334 -7.61 -13.72 -31.65
C VAL A 334 -6.13 -13.38 -31.52
N VAL A 335 -5.41 -13.43 -32.63
CA VAL A 335 -3.98 -13.11 -32.70
C VAL A 335 -3.81 -11.68 -33.19
N MET A 336 -3.10 -10.86 -32.42
CA MET A 336 -2.74 -9.50 -32.78
C MET A 336 -1.21 -9.36 -32.82
N LEU A 337 -0.69 -9.06 -34.01
CA LEU A 337 0.72 -8.71 -34.21
C LEU A 337 0.86 -7.19 -34.13
N THR A 338 1.78 -6.70 -33.30
CA THR A 338 2.02 -5.27 -33.11
C THR A 338 3.35 -4.85 -33.72
N HIS A 339 3.39 -3.67 -34.33
CA HIS A 339 4.60 -3.03 -34.83
C HIS A 339 5.11 -2.01 -33.80
N HIS A 340 6.43 -1.75 -33.73
CA HIS A 340 7.04 -0.81 -32.77
C HIS A 340 6.46 0.62 -32.80
N ILE A 341 5.76 1.01 -33.88
CA ILE A 341 5.14 2.34 -34.02
C ILE A 341 3.88 2.46 -33.13
N TYR A 342 3.20 1.34 -32.83
CA TYR A 342 1.96 1.31 -32.04
C TYR A 342 2.15 0.92 -30.56
N SER A 343 3.35 0.46 -30.16
CA SER A 343 3.61 0.08 -28.78
C SER A 343 3.53 1.26 -27.81
N ASN A 344 3.96 2.46 -28.23
CA ASN A 344 3.81 3.68 -27.44
C ASN A 344 2.33 4.08 -27.23
N ALA A 345 1.43 3.77 -28.17
CA ALA A 345 0.00 4.03 -28.03
C ALA A 345 -0.66 3.04 -27.04
N LEU A 346 -0.26 1.77 -27.03
CA LEU A 346 -0.77 0.77 -26.06
C LEU A 346 -0.19 0.95 -24.65
N GLU A 347 1.02 1.51 -24.52
CA GLU A 347 1.60 1.88 -23.22
C GLU A 347 0.97 3.14 -22.63
N THR A 348 0.49 4.08 -23.46
CA THR A 348 -0.11 5.34 -23.00
C THR A 348 -1.64 5.33 -22.91
N CYS A 349 -2.33 4.46 -23.66
CA CYS A 349 -3.80 4.41 -23.68
C CYS A 349 -4.48 3.45 -22.69
N PHE A 350 -3.75 2.64 -21.90
CA PHE A 350 -4.36 1.70 -20.92
C PHE A 350 -3.85 1.83 -19.48
#